data_AF-A0AAE1KN27-F1
#
_entry.id   AF-A0AAE1KN27-F1
#
_cell.length_a   1.000
_cell.length_b   1.000
_cell.length_c   1.000
_cell.angle_alpha   90.00
_cell.angle_beta   90.00
_cell.angle_gamma   90.00
#
_symmetry.space_group_name_H-M   'P 1'
#
loop_
_entity.id
_entity.type
_entity.pdbx_description
1 polymer ?
#
loop_
_entity_poly.entity_id
_entity_poly.type
_entity_poly.pdbx_seq_one_letter_code
_entity_poly.pdbx_strand_id
1 'polypeptide(L)'
;MPYIGQVAIGKKPNLTIFGSDYNTPDGTGVRDYIHVMDLASGHVAALSKLDQEHLRFKVRHVAALTKLDQEHLRFKTYNLGTGHGVSVLQLVKAFESVTKTKVPYDLKPRREGDIVSMYANTQRANMELGWTAKYNLDNMCEDFWRWQTMNPDGYAGDNPFPATTLTDNTTTTPTDNTTTTTTTTTTTTTTTTTTKAASANTTTPADNTTTTTSAKAASATTPANAVSAVNGVNGVKNH
;
A
#
# COMPACT_ATOMS: atom_id res chain seq x y z
N MET A 1 13.95 6.84 -11.04
CA MET A 1 14.19 5.85 -12.11
C MET A 1 13.84 6.29 -13.53
N PRO A 2 12.70 6.92 -13.89
CA PRO A 2 12.29 7.10 -15.30
C PRO A 2 13.36 7.63 -16.28
N TYR A 3 14.11 8.67 -15.92
CA TYR A 3 15.21 9.18 -16.76
C TYR A 3 16.34 8.14 -16.93
N ILE A 4 16.77 7.49 -15.85
CA ILE A 4 17.78 6.41 -15.86
C ILE A 4 17.35 5.28 -16.81
N GLY A 5 16.08 4.88 -16.75
CA GLY A 5 15.50 3.89 -17.67
C GLY A 5 15.60 4.31 -19.14
N GLN A 6 15.19 5.54 -19.46
CA GLN A 6 15.24 6.09 -20.82
C GLN A 6 16.66 6.21 -21.38
N VAL A 7 17.67 6.43 -20.53
CA VAL A 7 19.09 6.41 -20.93
C VAL A 7 19.55 4.96 -21.16
N ALA A 8 19.21 4.04 -20.26
CA ALA A 8 19.57 2.63 -20.36
C ALA A 8 18.97 1.93 -21.60
N ILE A 9 17.77 2.33 -22.06
CA ILE A 9 17.19 1.87 -23.35
C ILE A 9 17.57 2.76 -24.55
N GLY A 10 18.55 3.65 -24.43
CA GLY A 10 19.07 4.47 -25.53
C GLY A 10 18.17 5.60 -26.04
N LYS A 11 17.00 5.85 -25.43
CA LYS A 11 16.08 6.95 -25.80
C LYS A 11 16.58 8.33 -25.39
N LYS A 12 17.61 8.41 -24.53
CA LYS A 12 18.33 9.65 -24.19
C LYS A 12 19.83 9.35 -24.12
N PRO A 13 20.71 10.27 -24.59
CA PRO A 13 22.14 10.00 -24.63
C PRO A 13 22.75 9.90 -23.22
N ASN A 14 22.48 10.87 -22.36
CA ASN A 14 23.03 10.97 -21.00
C ASN A 14 21.93 11.31 -19.99
N LEU A 15 22.08 10.83 -18.76
CA LEU A 15 21.37 11.32 -17.57
C LEU A 15 21.95 12.68 -17.16
N THR A 16 21.13 13.63 -16.72
CA THR A 16 21.64 14.89 -16.13
C THR A 16 21.54 14.85 -14.61
N ILE A 17 22.66 15.06 -13.91
CA ILE A 17 22.75 15.12 -12.45
C ILE A 17 23.04 16.58 -12.05
N PHE A 18 22.18 17.15 -11.18
CA PHE A 18 22.28 18.55 -10.73
C PHE A 18 22.94 18.62 -9.35
N GLY A 19 24.13 19.22 -9.29
CA GLY A 19 24.95 19.30 -8.08
C GLY A 19 25.80 18.04 -7.84
N SER A 20 27.08 18.26 -7.55
CA SER A 20 28.08 17.22 -7.23
C SER A 20 29.03 17.69 -6.13
N ASP A 21 28.57 18.65 -5.34
CA ASP A 21 29.31 19.48 -4.38
C ASP A 21 28.50 19.68 -3.08
N TYR A 22 27.43 18.92 -2.89
CA TYR A 22 26.64 18.90 -1.67
C TYR A 22 27.42 18.27 -0.50
N ASN A 23 27.03 18.58 0.74
CA ASN A 23 27.56 17.90 1.94
C ASN A 23 26.90 16.52 2.11
N THR A 24 27.19 15.61 1.19
CA THR A 24 26.68 14.23 1.10
C THR A 24 27.83 13.27 0.71
N PRO A 25 27.69 11.94 0.90
CA PRO A 25 28.82 11.00 0.77
C PRO A 25 29.52 10.95 -0.60
N ASP A 26 28.89 11.43 -1.66
CA ASP A 26 29.45 11.53 -3.01
C ASP A 26 29.17 12.88 -3.69
N GLY A 27 28.79 13.89 -2.91
CA GLY A 27 28.45 15.23 -3.40
C GLY A 27 27.11 15.34 -4.13
N THR A 28 26.37 14.25 -4.39
CA THR A 28 25.05 14.31 -5.06
C THR A 28 23.88 14.27 -4.08
N GLY A 29 22.71 14.76 -4.51
CA GLY A 29 21.53 14.88 -3.66
C GLY A 29 21.00 13.53 -3.17
N VAL A 30 20.63 13.44 -1.89
CA VAL A 30 20.18 12.20 -1.23
C VAL A 30 18.65 12.18 -1.08
N ARG A 31 18.02 11.05 -1.41
CA ARG A 31 16.56 10.83 -1.34
C ARG A 31 16.24 9.43 -0.79
N ASP A 32 15.14 9.33 -0.05
CA ASP A 32 14.50 8.05 0.29
C ASP A 32 13.67 7.55 -0.91
N TYR A 33 14.10 6.46 -1.53
CA TYR A 33 13.36 5.80 -2.60
C TYR A 33 12.58 4.62 -2.00
N ILE A 34 11.27 4.61 -2.23
CA ILE A 34 10.36 3.55 -1.81
C ILE A 34 9.82 2.80 -3.03
N HIS A 35 9.72 1.47 -2.92
CA HIS A 35 9.11 0.65 -3.96
C HIS A 35 7.61 0.95 -4.09
N VAL A 36 7.09 1.06 -5.32
CA VAL A 36 5.70 1.48 -5.54
C VAL A 36 4.69 0.51 -4.91
N MET A 37 5.01 -0.78 -4.83
CA MET A 37 4.16 -1.77 -4.16
C MET A 37 4.20 -1.66 -2.63
N ASP A 38 5.31 -1.21 -2.04
CA ASP A 38 5.35 -0.89 -0.61
C ASP A 38 4.45 0.32 -0.32
N LEU A 39 4.59 1.39 -1.10
CA LEU A 39 3.75 2.59 -0.98
C LEU A 39 2.26 2.26 -1.14
N ALA A 40 1.90 1.40 -2.12
CA ALA A 40 0.54 0.90 -2.30
C ALA A 40 0.04 0.09 -1.08
N SER A 41 0.86 -0.82 -0.54
CA SER A 41 0.51 -1.58 0.67
C SER A 41 0.34 -0.69 1.91
N GLY A 42 1.03 0.45 1.98
CA GLY A 42 0.87 1.45 3.03
C GLY A 42 -0.51 2.11 3.03
N HIS A 43 -1.11 2.29 1.84
CA HIS A 43 -2.49 2.76 1.73
C HIS A 43 -3.49 1.70 2.23
N VAL A 44 -3.24 0.41 1.94
CA VAL A 44 -4.07 -0.71 2.46
C VAL A 44 -3.97 -0.81 3.98
N ALA A 45 -2.77 -0.62 4.55
CA ALA A 45 -2.57 -0.59 6.00
C ALA A 45 -3.28 0.61 6.65
N ALA A 46 -3.23 1.80 6.03
CA ALA A 46 -3.96 2.98 6.48
C ALA A 46 -5.50 2.79 6.44
N LEU A 47 -6.04 2.17 5.38
CA LEU A 47 -7.47 1.83 5.28
C LEU A 47 -7.88 0.79 6.33
N SER A 48 -7.09 -0.27 6.51
CA SER A 48 -7.31 -1.28 7.56
C SER A 48 -7.31 -0.65 8.95
N LYS A 49 -6.44 0.33 9.20
CA LYS A 49 -6.41 1.08 10.45
C LYS A 49 -7.66 1.94 10.64
N LEU A 50 -8.13 2.64 9.60
CA LEU A 50 -9.35 3.44 9.67
C LEU A 50 -10.59 2.59 9.99
N ASP A 51 -10.73 1.40 9.40
CA ASP A 51 -11.85 0.49 9.69
C ASP A 51 -11.80 -0.05 11.13
N GLN A 52 -10.63 -0.47 11.62
CA GLN A 52 -10.44 -0.90 13.01
C GLN A 52 -10.85 0.18 14.03
N GLU A 53 -10.49 1.44 13.79
CA GLU A 53 -10.85 2.55 14.68
C GLU A 53 -12.33 2.96 14.53
N HIS A 54 -12.91 2.83 13.33
CA HIS A 54 -14.35 3.02 13.11
C HIS A 54 -15.21 1.96 13.83
N LEU A 55 -14.77 0.69 13.83
CA LEU A 55 -15.41 -0.39 14.58
C LEU A 55 -15.29 -0.16 16.10
N ARG A 56 -14.12 0.28 16.59
CA ARG A 56 -13.93 0.68 18.00
C ARG A 56 -14.89 1.79 18.42
N PHE A 57 -15.11 2.80 17.55
CA PHE A 57 -16.05 3.88 17.81
C PHE A 57 -17.50 3.38 17.88
N LYS A 58 -17.94 2.53 16.93
CA LYS A 58 -19.29 1.93 16.93
C LYS A 58 -19.58 1.14 18.21
N VAL A 59 -18.61 0.38 18.72
CA VAL A 59 -18.76 -0.39 19.97
C VAL A 59 -18.81 0.51 21.21
N ARG A 60 -18.04 1.62 21.23
CA ARG A 60 -18.00 2.55 22.38
C ARG A 60 -19.22 3.48 22.48
N HIS A 61 -20.03 3.62 21.43
CA HIS A 61 -21.16 4.56 21.39
C HIS A 61 -22.30 4.27 22.40
N VAL A 62 -22.22 3.16 23.14
CA VAL A 62 -23.18 2.77 24.20
C VAL A 62 -22.66 3.13 25.61
N ALA A 63 -21.36 3.44 25.78
CA ALA A 63 -20.73 3.60 27.09
C ALA A 63 -19.88 4.88 27.19
N ALA A 64 -20.54 5.97 27.59
CA ALA A 64 -19.95 7.20 28.16
C ALA A 64 -18.69 7.75 27.45
N LEU A 65 -18.88 8.48 26.35
CA LEU A 65 -17.84 9.37 25.81
C LEU A 65 -17.49 10.45 26.83
N THR A 66 -16.26 10.44 27.32
CA THR A 66 -15.72 11.46 28.23
C THR A 66 -15.05 12.58 27.43
N LYS A 67 -14.70 13.71 28.07
CA LYS A 67 -13.93 14.77 27.40
C LYS A 67 -12.54 14.31 26.92
N LEU A 68 -12.00 13.23 27.48
CA LEU A 68 -10.74 12.64 27.04
C LEU A 68 -10.86 11.94 25.67
N ASP A 69 -12.07 11.51 25.30
CA ASP A 69 -12.36 10.90 24.00
C ASP A 69 -12.42 11.93 22.84
N GLN A 70 -12.13 13.23 23.07
CA GLN A 70 -12.15 14.25 22.01
C GLN A 70 -10.93 14.24 21.08
N GLU A 71 -9.83 13.55 21.40
CA GLU A 71 -8.73 13.30 20.45
C GLU A 71 -9.01 12.16 19.45
N HIS A 72 -10.27 11.70 19.34
CA HIS A 72 -10.65 10.65 18.40
C HIS A 72 -10.57 11.06 16.91
N LEU A 73 -9.37 10.87 16.36
CA LEU A 73 -9.14 10.09 15.14
C LEU A 73 -10.08 10.37 13.96
N ARG A 74 -9.87 11.50 13.27
CA ARG A 74 -10.30 11.69 11.87
C ARG A 74 -9.19 12.10 10.90
N PHE A 75 -8.05 12.56 11.40
CA PHE A 75 -6.91 12.98 10.59
C PHE A 75 -5.60 12.51 11.25
N LYS A 76 -4.76 11.78 10.50
CA LYS A 76 -3.41 11.39 10.90
C LYS A 76 -2.50 11.41 9.67
N THR A 77 -1.29 11.91 9.86
CA THR A 77 -0.23 11.95 8.84
C THR A 77 0.84 10.89 9.15
N TYR A 78 1.27 10.17 8.12
CA TYR A 78 2.29 9.13 8.20
C TYR A 78 3.30 9.32 7.07
N ASN A 79 4.59 9.18 7.36
CA ASN A 79 5.61 9.09 6.33
C ASN A 79 5.66 7.66 5.80
N LEU A 80 5.40 7.47 4.51
CA LEU A 80 5.58 6.19 3.82
C LEU A 80 6.89 6.27 3.01
N GLY A 81 7.95 5.69 3.57
CA GLY A 81 9.30 5.66 3.02
C GLY A 81 10.04 4.43 3.54
N THR A 82 11.32 4.29 3.21
CA THR A 82 12.21 3.28 3.82
C THR A 82 12.90 3.80 5.07
N GLY A 83 13.12 5.12 5.15
CA GLY A 83 13.97 5.78 6.14
C GLY A 83 15.46 5.74 5.80
N HIS A 84 15.84 5.18 4.65
CA HIS A 84 17.22 5.10 4.18
C HIS A 84 17.44 6.07 3.01
N GLY A 85 18.30 7.06 3.21
CA GLY A 85 18.71 7.98 2.15
C GLY A 85 19.71 7.33 1.19
N VAL A 86 19.44 7.43 -0.11
CA VAL A 86 20.32 6.99 -1.20
C VAL A 86 20.64 8.19 -2.09
N SER A 87 21.90 8.35 -2.51
CA SER A 87 22.31 9.42 -3.43
C SER A 87 21.94 9.14 -4.90
N VAL A 88 22.10 10.13 -5.77
CA VAL A 88 21.90 9.94 -7.22
C VAL A 88 22.92 8.96 -7.79
N LEU A 89 24.19 9.04 -7.38
CA LEU A 89 25.24 8.13 -7.87
C LEU A 89 25.12 6.72 -7.29
N GLN A 90 24.65 6.57 -6.05
CA GLN A 90 24.32 5.26 -5.48
C GLN A 90 23.15 4.60 -6.22
N LEU A 91 22.10 5.37 -6.55
CA LEU A 91 20.97 4.89 -7.37
C LEU A 91 21.43 4.41 -8.76
N VAL A 92 22.27 5.20 -9.45
CA VAL A 92 22.85 4.82 -10.74
C VAL A 92 23.71 3.56 -10.61
N LYS A 93 24.59 3.49 -9.61
CA LYS A 93 25.47 2.33 -9.37
C LYS A 93 24.69 1.05 -9.06
N ALA A 94 23.63 1.12 -8.26
CA ALA A 94 22.74 -0.01 -8.01
C ALA A 94 22.04 -0.46 -9.30
N PHE A 95 21.53 0.49 -10.09
CA PHE A 95 20.88 0.19 -11.35
C PHE A 95 21.84 -0.48 -12.37
N GLU A 96 23.06 0.03 -12.55
CA GLU A 96 24.06 -0.64 -13.40
C GLU A 96 24.44 -2.03 -12.86
N SER A 97 24.52 -2.18 -11.52
CA SER A 97 24.85 -3.45 -10.86
C SER A 97 23.78 -4.52 -11.10
N VAL A 98 22.50 -4.16 -11.01
CA VAL A 98 21.37 -5.08 -11.23
C VAL A 98 21.17 -5.37 -12.72
N THR A 99 21.08 -4.34 -13.54
CA THR A 99 20.71 -4.46 -14.97
C THR A 99 21.85 -4.85 -15.90
N LYS A 100 23.10 -4.76 -15.44
CA LYS A 100 24.35 -4.85 -16.23
C LYS A 100 24.44 -3.86 -17.40
N THR A 101 23.51 -2.90 -17.46
CA THR A 101 23.40 -1.90 -18.52
C THR A 101 24.04 -0.59 -18.04
N LYS A 102 24.78 0.10 -18.93
CA LYS A 102 25.48 1.34 -18.59
C LYS A 102 24.58 2.57 -18.71
N VAL A 103 24.76 3.50 -17.78
CA VAL A 103 23.99 4.75 -17.67
C VAL A 103 24.96 5.94 -17.67
N PRO A 104 25.40 6.41 -18.85
CA PRO A 104 26.24 7.61 -18.94
C PRO A 104 25.49 8.84 -18.38
N TYR A 105 26.24 9.76 -17.77
CA TYR A 105 25.68 10.95 -17.14
C TYR A 105 26.57 12.18 -17.26
N ASP A 106 25.93 13.35 -17.31
CA ASP A 106 26.55 14.67 -17.22
C ASP A 106 26.30 15.26 -15.84
N LEU A 107 27.36 15.71 -15.17
CA LEU A 107 27.24 16.60 -14.01
C LEU A 107 26.94 18.03 -14.50
N LYS A 108 26.03 18.72 -13.81
CA LYS A 108 25.66 20.13 -14.03
C LYS A 108 25.60 20.87 -12.69
N PRO A 109 25.61 22.22 -12.68
CA PRO A 109 25.36 23.01 -11.48
C PRO A 109 24.07 22.59 -10.76
N ARG A 110 23.99 22.90 -9.46
CA ARG A 110 22.78 22.68 -8.65
C ARG A 110 21.57 23.36 -9.29
N ARG A 111 20.40 22.71 -9.21
CA ARG A 111 19.12 23.35 -9.55
C ARG A 111 18.68 24.24 -8.39
N GLU A 112 18.12 25.40 -8.70
CA GLU A 112 17.54 26.27 -7.68
C GLU A 112 16.38 25.55 -6.95
N GLY A 113 16.37 25.63 -5.62
CA GLY A 113 15.39 24.94 -4.77
C GLY A 113 15.66 23.45 -4.47
N ASP A 114 16.73 22.84 -4.98
CA ASP A 114 17.05 21.44 -4.66
C ASP A 114 17.46 21.26 -3.19
N ILE A 115 16.77 20.36 -2.48
CA ILE A 115 17.10 19.97 -1.10
C ILE A 115 18.32 19.05 -1.11
N VAL A 116 19.26 19.25 -0.20
CA VAL A 116 20.50 18.45 -0.07
C VAL A 116 20.21 16.97 0.19
N SER A 117 19.47 16.69 1.27
CA SER A 117 19.14 15.34 1.73
C SER A 117 17.71 15.31 2.26
N MET A 118 16.92 14.31 1.88
CA MET A 118 15.55 14.13 2.38
C MET A 118 15.20 12.64 2.47
N TYR A 119 14.91 12.16 3.69
CA TYR A 119 14.50 10.78 3.95
C TYR A 119 13.53 10.70 5.13
N ALA A 120 12.69 9.65 5.18
CA ALA A 120 11.60 9.58 6.13
C ALA A 120 12.05 9.19 7.55
N ASN A 121 11.38 9.74 8.58
CA ASN A 121 11.23 8.98 9.83
C ASN A 121 9.96 8.12 9.71
N THR A 122 10.14 6.80 9.59
CA THR A 122 9.08 5.80 9.39
C THR A 122 8.45 5.29 10.69
N GLN A 123 9.02 5.61 11.85
CA GLN A 123 8.65 5.07 13.17
C GLN A 123 7.13 5.08 13.43
N ARG A 124 6.45 6.16 13.04
CA ARG A 124 4.99 6.30 13.23
C ARG A 124 4.19 5.28 12.42
N ALA A 125 4.57 5.02 11.17
CA ALA A 125 3.90 4.03 10.33
C ALA A 125 4.16 2.61 10.85
N ASN A 126 5.41 2.32 11.24
CA ASN A 126 5.80 1.05 11.84
C ASN A 126 4.98 0.75 13.12
N MET A 127 4.80 1.76 13.98
CA MET A 127 4.12 1.60 15.29
C MET A 127 2.58 1.67 15.20
N GLU A 128 1.99 2.57 14.42
CA GLU A 128 0.53 2.77 14.40
C GLU A 128 -0.20 1.96 13.31
N LEU A 129 0.46 1.70 12.17
CA LEU A 129 -0.12 0.95 11.05
C LEU A 129 0.33 -0.51 11.00
N GLY A 130 1.39 -0.88 11.75
CA GLY A 130 2.06 -2.17 11.59
C GLY A 130 2.72 -2.34 10.22
N TRP A 131 3.02 -1.24 9.54
CA TRP A 131 3.54 -1.21 8.17
C TRP A 131 4.99 -0.75 8.14
N THR A 132 5.80 -1.45 7.35
CA THR A 132 7.18 -1.09 6.99
C THR A 132 7.40 -1.48 5.54
N ALA A 133 8.21 -0.71 4.80
CA ALA A 133 8.67 -1.10 3.46
C ALA A 133 9.48 -2.42 3.50
N LYS A 134 9.37 -3.23 2.44
CA LYS A 134 9.90 -4.61 2.35
C LYS A 134 10.89 -4.80 1.20
N TYR A 135 10.73 -4.03 0.12
CA TYR A 135 11.56 -4.15 -1.08
C TYR A 135 12.79 -3.23 -0.95
N ASN A 136 13.96 -3.75 -1.34
CA ASN A 136 15.22 -3.02 -1.27
C ASN A 136 15.52 -2.25 -2.58
N LEU A 137 16.67 -1.57 -2.62
CA LEU A 137 17.11 -0.78 -3.78
C LEU A 137 17.32 -1.65 -5.04
N ASP A 138 17.77 -2.88 -4.88
CA ASP A 138 18.01 -3.79 -6.01
C ASP A 138 16.68 -4.31 -6.58
N ASN A 139 15.69 -4.61 -5.74
CA ASN A 139 14.32 -4.92 -6.17
C ASN A 139 13.71 -3.73 -6.94
N MET A 140 13.89 -2.50 -6.44
CA MET A 140 13.47 -1.27 -7.15
C MET A 140 14.14 -1.11 -8.52
N CYS A 141 15.40 -1.52 -8.66
CA CYS A 141 16.09 -1.53 -9.96
C CYS A 141 15.55 -2.62 -10.89
N GLU A 142 15.37 -3.85 -10.37
CA GLU A 142 14.92 -5.02 -11.12
C GLU A 142 13.50 -4.86 -11.67
N ASP A 143 12.53 -4.53 -10.79
CA ASP A 143 11.12 -4.39 -11.16
C ASP A 143 10.91 -3.23 -12.15
N PHE A 144 11.62 -2.11 -11.94
CA PHE A 144 11.58 -0.99 -12.87
C PHE A 144 12.23 -1.34 -14.23
N TRP A 145 13.34 -2.08 -14.24
CA TRP A 145 13.99 -2.51 -15.49
C TRP A 145 13.15 -3.52 -16.27
N ARG A 146 12.53 -4.48 -15.57
CA ARG A 146 11.59 -5.45 -16.13
C ARG A 146 10.39 -4.73 -16.76
N TRP A 147 9.82 -3.75 -16.08
CA TRP A 147 8.80 -2.88 -16.65
C TRP A 147 9.30 -2.14 -17.90
N GLN A 148 10.43 -1.42 -17.81
CA GLN A 148 10.95 -0.54 -18.86
C GLN A 148 11.41 -1.28 -20.12
N THR A 149 11.89 -2.52 -20.00
CA THR A 149 12.29 -3.38 -21.14
C THR A 149 11.10 -4.05 -21.82
N MET A 150 10.09 -4.48 -21.06
CA MET A 150 8.84 -5.00 -21.62
C MET A 150 7.95 -3.89 -22.23
N ASN A 151 8.08 -2.65 -21.76
CA ASN A 151 7.25 -1.50 -22.13
C ASN A 151 8.14 -0.30 -22.50
N PRO A 152 8.93 -0.37 -23.59
CA PRO A 152 9.90 0.67 -23.94
C PRO A 152 9.25 2.05 -24.15
N ASP A 153 8.02 2.07 -24.65
CA ASP A 153 7.22 3.28 -24.93
C ASP A 153 6.20 3.59 -23.81
N GLY A 154 6.19 2.82 -22.73
CA GLY A 154 5.20 2.90 -21.66
C GLY A 154 3.94 2.08 -21.98
N TYR A 155 2.79 2.52 -21.47
CA TYR A 155 1.51 1.87 -21.74
C TYR A 155 1.13 1.98 -23.22
N ALA A 156 0.46 0.96 -23.76
CA ALA A 156 -0.10 1.00 -25.11
C ALA A 156 -1.09 2.17 -25.27
N GLY A 157 -1.10 2.81 -26.45
CA GLY A 157 -1.99 3.95 -26.73
C GLY A 157 -3.46 3.57 -26.87
N ASP A 158 -3.75 2.32 -27.20
CA ASP A 158 -5.11 1.79 -27.28
C ASP A 158 -5.66 1.53 -25.87
N ASN A 159 -6.67 2.29 -25.46
CA ASN A 159 -7.29 2.16 -24.15
C ASN A 159 -8.02 0.80 -24.01
N PRO A 160 -7.56 -0.13 -23.15
CA PRO A 160 -8.19 -1.45 -22.99
C PRO A 160 -9.53 -1.39 -22.23
N PHE A 161 -9.83 -0.25 -21.61
CA PHE A 161 -11.09 0.04 -20.93
C PHE A 161 -11.73 1.28 -21.57
N PRO A 162 -12.26 1.18 -22.82
CA PRO A 162 -12.90 2.31 -23.49
C PRO A 162 -13.93 2.93 -22.55
N ALA A 163 -13.75 4.22 -22.26
CA ALA A 163 -14.48 4.90 -21.21
C ALA A 163 -15.97 4.81 -21.49
N THR A 164 -16.66 3.90 -20.78
CA THR A 164 -18.08 3.68 -20.97
C THR A 164 -18.76 4.94 -20.46
N THR A 165 -19.25 5.77 -21.38
CA THR A 165 -19.94 7.01 -21.04
C THR A 165 -21.11 6.66 -20.15
N LEU A 166 -20.99 7.01 -18.86
CA LEU A 166 -22.11 6.97 -17.92
C LEU A 166 -23.15 7.94 -18.47
N THR A 167 -24.14 7.40 -19.18
CA THR A 167 -25.24 8.17 -19.74
C THR A 167 -26.03 8.76 -18.59
N ASP A 168 -25.95 10.08 -18.45
CA ASP A 168 -26.50 10.81 -17.32
C ASP A 168 -28.03 10.73 -17.36
N ASN A 169 -28.60 9.81 -16.56
CA ASN A 169 -30.04 9.57 -16.47
C ASN A 169 -30.74 10.67 -15.63
N THR A 170 -30.54 11.92 -16.01
CA THR A 170 -31.07 13.13 -15.35
C THR A 170 -31.96 13.95 -16.28
N THR A 171 -32.85 13.27 -17.04
CA THR A 171 -33.94 13.95 -17.77
C THR A 171 -35.27 13.18 -17.64
N THR A 172 -35.80 13.15 -16.42
CA THR A 172 -37.22 12.86 -16.15
C THR A 172 -37.80 13.97 -15.28
N THR A 173 -38.31 15.01 -15.94
CA THR A 173 -39.12 16.04 -15.26
C THR A 173 -40.39 15.39 -14.74
N PRO A 174 -40.78 15.55 -13.45
CA PRO A 174 -42.00 14.96 -12.94
C PRO A 174 -43.23 15.73 -13.45
N THR A 175 -43.97 15.13 -14.39
CA THR A 175 -45.31 15.59 -14.78
C THR A 175 -46.37 14.72 -14.13
N ASP A 176 -47.25 15.34 -13.36
CA ASP A 176 -48.31 14.69 -12.58
C ASP A 176 -49.63 14.59 -13.37
N ASN A 177 -50.12 13.37 -13.63
CA ASN A 177 -51.54 13.11 -13.92
C ASN A 177 -51.96 11.61 -13.93
N THR A 178 -52.80 11.27 -12.95
CA THR A 178 -54.11 10.58 -13.08
C THR A 178 -54.22 9.17 -13.71
N THR A 179 -54.71 8.26 -12.87
CA THR A 179 -55.38 6.95 -13.08
C THR A 179 -56.05 6.65 -14.43
N THR A 180 -55.84 5.41 -14.92
CA THR A 180 -56.92 4.54 -15.50
C THR A 180 -56.53 3.06 -15.34
N THR A 181 -57.50 2.20 -15.02
CA THR A 181 -57.31 0.75 -14.81
C THR A 181 -57.83 -0.06 -16.00
N THR A 182 -57.02 -1.00 -16.51
CA THR A 182 -57.50 -2.05 -17.42
C THR A 182 -56.90 -3.40 -17.03
N THR A 183 -57.75 -4.40 -16.79
CA THR A 183 -57.36 -5.80 -16.54
C THR A 183 -57.54 -6.62 -17.81
N THR A 184 -56.57 -7.48 -18.16
CA THR A 184 -56.76 -8.50 -19.19
C THR A 184 -56.02 -9.79 -18.81
N THR A 185 -56.74 -10.90 -18.80
CA THR A 185 -56.25 -12.24 -18.48
C THR A 185 -56.30 -13.10 -19.74
N THR A 186 -55.22 -13.81 -20.07
CA THR A 186 -55.27 -14.91 -21.05
C THR A 186 -54.31 -16.04 -20.65
N THR A 187 -54.76 -17.28 -20.83
CA THR A 187 -54.06 -18.54 -20.48
C THR A 187 -53.64 -19.29 -21.76
N THR A 188 -52.62 -20.17 -21.70
CA THR A 188 -52.46 -21.47 -22.43
C THR A 188 -50.99 -21.93 -22.28
N THR A 189 -50.63 -23.04 -21.60
CA THR A 189 -50.47 -24.45 -22.10
C THR A 189 -49.54 -24.55 -23.33
N THR A 190 -48.60 -25.50 -23.51
CA THR A 190 -48.33 -26.87 -22.98
C THR A 190 -46.77 -27.04 -22.96
N THR A 191 -46.04 -28.10 -22.62
CA THR A 191 -46.22 -29.57 -22.54
C THR A 191 -45.20 -30.18 -21.56
N THR A 192 -45.44 -31.39 -21.05
CA THR A 192 -44.50 -32.16 -20.20
C THR A 192 -43.97 -33.40 -20.93
N THR A 193 -42.71 -33.78 -20.69
CA THR A 193 -42.17 -35.11 -21.01
C THR A 193 -41.44 -35.67 -19.78
N THR A 194 -41.63 -36.95 -19.46
CA THR A 194 -41.32 -37.52 -18.13
C THR A 194 -40.52 -38.82 -18.23
N THR A 195 -39.43 -38.94 -17.48
CA THR A 195 -38.81 -40.25 -17.18
C THR A 195 -38.32 -40.34 -15.73
N LYS A 196 -38.77 -41.39 -15.05
CA LYS A 196 -38.84 -41.59 -13.59
C LYS A 196 -37.72 -42.50 -13.07
N ALA A 197 -37.07 -42.10 -11.96
CA ALA A 197 -36.51 -42.95 -10.89
C ALA A 197 -36.19 -42.03 -9.68
N ALA A 198 -36.80 -42.16 -8.50
CA ALA A 198 -36.56 -43.16 -7.42
C ALA A 198 -35.20 -42.96 -6.70
N SER A 199 -35.09 -42.89 -5.37
CA SER A 199 -36.08 -43.09 -4.28
C SER A 199 -35.70 -42.34 -2.97
N ALA A 200 -36.56 -42.47 -1.95
CA ALA A 200 -36.60 -41.93 -0.58
C ALA A 200 -35.29 -42.01 0.27
N ASN A 201 -35.17 -41.42 1.48
CA ASN A 201 -36.21 -40.91 2.41
C ASN A 201 -35.70 -39.84 3.42
N THR A 202 -36.60 -39.34 4.27
CA THR A 202 -36.32 -38.60 5.53
C THR A 202 -35.58 -39.49 6.57
N THR A 203 -35.08 -39.05 7.75
CA THR A 203 -35.68 -38.17 8.79
C THR A 203 -34.62 -37.69 9.81
N THR A 204 -35.02 -36.82 10.76
CA THR A 204 -34.18 -36.09 11.74
C THR A 204 -34.02 -36.84 13.09
N PRO A 205 -33.59 -36.23 14.24
CA PRO A 205 -32.33 -36.53 14.94
C PRO A 205 -32.46 -37.37 16.24
N ALA A 206 -31.33 -37.66 16.89
CA ALA A 206 -31.26 -38.06 18.30
C ALA A 206 -29.91 -37.67 18.98
N ASP A 207 -29.96 -37.37 20.28
CA ASP A 207 -28.80 -37.19 21.17
C ASP A 207 -28.11 -38.52 21.52
N ASN A 208 -26.80 -38.48 21.85
CA ASN A 208 -26.37 -38.78 23.23
C ASN A 208 -24.96 -38.25 23.56
N THR A 209 -24.74 -38.01 24.85
CA THR A 209 -23.48 -37.65 25.52
C THR A 209 -22.47 -38.81 25.58
N THR A 210 -21.17 -38.50 25.74
CA THR A 210 -20.34 -38.96 26.90
C THR A 210 -18.90 -38.40 26.85
N THR A 211 -18.58 -37.59 27.86
CA THR A 211 -17.31 -37.41 28.58
C THR A 211 -16.03 -38.13 28.09
N THR A 212 -14.94 -37.36 27.86
CA THR A 212 -13.66 -37.55 28.61
C THR A 212 -12.65 -36.41 28.48
N THR A 213 -11.81 -36.31 29.51
CA THR A 213 -10.57 -35.52 29.68
C THR A 213 -9.61 -35.59 28.48
N SER A 214 -8.76 -34.60 28.20
CA SER A 214 -7.80 -34.03 29.16
C SER A 214 -7.27 -32.65 28.77
N ALA A 215 -7.06 -31.77 29.76
CA ALA A 215 -6.24 -30.58 29.60
C ALA A 215 -4.75 -30.89 29.77
N LYS A 216 -3.87 -30.24 28.99
CA LYS A 216 -2.43 -30.20 29.24
C LYS A 216 -1.94 -28.76 29.15
N ALA A 217 -1.34 -28.27 30.23
CA ALA A 217 -0.88 -26.89 30.32
C ALA A 217 0.35 -26.63 29.43
N ALA A 218 0.39 -25.44 28.83
CA ALA A 218 1.60 -24.85 28.26
C ALA A 218 2.07 -23.74 29.20
N SER A 219 3.16 -23.99 29.92
CA SER A 219 3.75 -22.97 30.82
C SER A 219 4.48 -21.92 30.00
N ALA A 220 4.11 -20.65 30.15
CA ALA A 220 4.91 -19.54 29.63
C ALA A 220 6.13 -19.32 30.54
N THR A 221 7.31 -19.12 29.95
CA THR A 221 8.50 -18.66 30.70
C THR A 221 9.25 -17.62 29.87
N THR A 222 9.51 -16.47 30.48
CA THR A 222 9.94 -15.25 29.81
C THR A 222 11.47 -15.20 29.61
N PRO A 223 11.97 -14.81 28.42
CA PRO A 223 13.33 -14.30 28.29
C PRO A 223 13.35 -12.81 28.69
N ALA A 224 14.18 -12.45 29.68
CA ALA A 224 14.26 -11.08 30.18
C ALA A 224 15.17 -10.20 29.30
N ASN A 225 14.69 -9.01 28.91
CA ASN A 225 15.54 -7.93 28.40
C ASN A 225 15.89 -6.98 29.56
N ALA A 226 17.18 -6.69 29.73
CA ALA A 226 17.67 -5.66 30.65
C ALA A 226 18.01 -4.37 29.89
N VAL A 227 17.77 -3.21 30.52
CA VAL A 227 18.00 -1.87 29.95
C VAL A 227 19.00 -1.09 30.83
N SER A 228 19.69 -0.12 30.23
CA SER A 228 20.93 0.50 30.71
C SER A 228 20.81 1.54 31.83
N ALA A 229 21.87 1.64 32.65
CA ALA A 229 22.41 2.87 33.26
C ALA A 229 23.91 2.59 33.56
N VAL A 230 24.92 3.29 33.03
CA VAL A 230 25.29 4.72 33.20
C VAL A 230 25.74 5.07 34.62
N ASN A 231 27.05 5.13 34.83
CA ASN A 231 27.75 6.22 35.53
C ASN A 231 29.28 6.09 35.39
N GLY A 232 29.99 7.22 35.30
CA GLY A 232 31.44 7.23 35.07
C GLY A 232 32.01 8.61 34.74
N VAL A 233 31.94 9.56 35.67
CA VAL A 233 32.45 10.92 35.50
C VAL A 233 33.85 11.05 36.10
N ASN A 234 34.84 11.36 35.26
CA ASN A 234 36.12 12.04 35.51
C ASN A 234 36.82 12.17 34.12
N GLY A 235 37.39 13.29 33.67
CA GLY A 235 37.55 14.61 34.26
C GLY A 235 39.01 15.00 34.42
N VAL A 236 39.60 15.75 33.48
CA VAL A 236 40.76 16.66 33.67
C VAL A 236 41.03 17.48 32.39
N LYS A 237 41.68 18.62 32.60
CA LYS A 237 42.13 19.67 31.64
C LYS A 237 43.24 19.15 30.68
N ASN A 238 43.78 19.88 29.70
CA ASN A 238 43.99 21.33 29.56
C ASN A 238 44.33 21.72 28.10
N HIS A 239 44.24 23.02 27.80
CA HIS A 239 44.81 23.77 26.63
C HIS A 239 45.05 23.04 25.31
#